data_AF-V5HQ50-F1
#
_entry.id   AF-V5HQ50-F1
#
_cell.length_a   1.000
_cell.length_b   1.000
_cell.length_c   1.000
_cell.angle_alpha   90.00
_cell.angle_beta   90.00
_cell.angle_gamma   90.00
#
_symmetry.space_group_name_H-M   'P 1'
#
loop_
_entity.id
_entity.type
_entity.pdbx_description
1 polymer ?
#
loop_
_entity_poly.entity_id
_entity_poly.type
_entity_poly.pdbx_seq_one_letter_code
_entity_poly.pdbx_strand_id
1 'polypeptide(L)'
;ETRCAYAILLMAVYWMFELVHLSVTSLLPVFLFPILGILDTASTTAPYMKDVNMMYLAGMIMAAAVEHCNLHYRIALRILLLIGTKTIWLLLGFMTTAMFLSMWLSNMATTLMVLPIVDAVVDEICKKTAEGNLKYGTQETAYTNDGFREENGQGSVESLELHTKESEQRWEASTSRFRHAMLLGIAYAANIGGTGSVIGTAPNLIIMGLVEELYPSSATLSFATWMIYNVPPMILCVICAWLYLYFHFIPKRFRSGQLNHEAVGQAIRKRYDDLGPISFHEVAVLAIFIVTVLLWFFRDPYVVTGWASFFPLGKNIKDATPAMLMVLLLFLIPAKPLADPGGSSLLGWHVVQKKIPWGVLLLMGGSFSMAEASKSSGLSVMIGQYLTRLDFLHPILLVTVLCIFTCVVTEIASNTATASVLLPITSYLAQALRIHPLYLMIPVTVSASFAFMLPVATPPNAMVYEHGNMKLSDMVKTGFVMNVACILIEVLAINTLGEWAFNLSQFPAWAEPANSTLSTAPMNVTQSTTAGVL
;
A
#
# COMPACT_ATOMS: atom_id res chain seq x y z
N GLU A 1 -9.28 -10.82 31.34
CA GLU A 1 -8.16 -11.48 30.62
C GLU A 1 -8.57 -12.72 29.81
N THR A 2 -8.78 -13.90 30.40
CA THR A 2 -8.97 -15.17 29.64
C THR A 2 -10.16 -15.16 28.66
N ARG A 3 -11.31 -14.60 29.06
CA ARG A 3 -12.48 -14.44 28.18
C ARG A 3 -12.19 -13.54 26.97
N CYS A 4 -11.40 -12.49 27.18
CA CYS A 4 -10.97 -11.58 26.11
C CYS A 4 -9.98 -12.27 25.17
N ALA A 5 -9.02 -13.00 25.73
CA ALA A 5 -8.08 -13.81 24.94
C ALA A 5 -8.80 -14.84 24.07
N TYR A 6 -9.82 -15.52 24.60
CA TYR A 6 -10.65 -16.44 23.82
C TYR A 6 -11.31 -15.75 22.62
N ALA A 7 -11.97 -14.61 22.84
CA ALA A 7 -12.65 -13.89 21.78
C ALA A 7 -11.68 -13.38 20.71
N ILE A 8 -10.52 -12.85 21.11
CA ILE A 8 -9.49 -12.36 20.18
C ILE A 8 -8.85 -13.50 19.40
N LEU A 9 -8.53 -14.63 20.03
CA LEU A 9 -7.99 -15.81 19.35
C LEU A 9 -9.01 -16.37 18.34
N LEU A 10 -10.29 -16.42 18.70
CA LEU A 10 -11.35 -16.82 17.79
C LEU A 10 -11.40 -15.91 16.56
N MET A 11 -11.37 -14.59 16.77
CA MET A 11 -11.34 -13.61 15.68
C MET A 11 -10.07 -13.74 14.82
N ALA A 12 -8.91 -13.91 15.44
CA ALA A 12 -7.65 -14.09 14.74
C ALA A 12 -7.68 -15.33 13.85
N VAL A 13 -8.17 -16.47 14.35
CA VAL A 13 -8.35 -17.69 13.54
C VAL A 13 -9.32 -17.44 12.38
N TYR A 14 -10.45 -16.78 12.62
CA TYR A 14 -11.44 -16.52 11.59
C TYR A 14 -10.92 -15.58 10.49
N TRP A 15 -10.12 -14.59 10.85
CA TRP A 15 -9.49 -13.69 9.89
C TRP A 15 -8.32 -14.33 9.14
N MET A 16 -7.48 -15.11 9.83
CA MET A 16 -6.30 -15.74 9.23
C MET A 16 -6.66 -16.84 8.23
N PHE A 17 -7.71 -17.62 8.51
CA PHE A 17 -8.18 -18.68 7.63
C PHE A 17 -9.38 -18.27 6.78
N GLU A 18 -9.82 -17.01 6.87
CA GLU A 18 -11.01 -16.48 6.19
C GLU A 18 -12.24 -17.40 6.28
N LEU A 19 -12.47 -18.03 7.46
CA LEU A 19 -13.58 -18.98 7.67
C LEU A 19 -14.95 -18.35 7.40
N VAL A 20 -15.04 -17.04 7.63
CA VAL A 20 -16.18 -16.19 7.30
C VAL A 20 -15.62 -14.88 6.71
N HIS A 21 -16.40 -14.22 5.85
CA HIS A 21 -16.05 -12.91 5.28
C HIS A 21 -15.52 -11.94 6.34
N LEU A 22 -14.38 -11.28 6.05
CA LEU A 22 -13.62 -10.49 7.02
C LEU A 22 -14.48 -9.46 7.80
N SER A 23 -15.44 -8.82 7.11
CA SER A 23 -16.39 -7.86 7.68
C SER A 23 -17.40 -8.47 8.65
N VAL A 24 -17.74 -9.76 8.51
CA VAL A 24 -18.67 -10.45 9.43
C VAL A 24 -17.91 -10.85 10.68
N THR A 25 -16.69 -11.35 10.51
CA THR A 25 -15.77 -11.63 11.63
C THR A 25 -15.51 -10.37 12.45
N SER A 26 -15.38 -9.21 11.80
CA SER A 26 -15.19 -7.95 12.51
C SER A 26 -16.40 -7.45 13.28
N LEU A 27 -17.59 -8.06 13.13
CA LEU A 27 -18.78 -7.77 13.95
C LEU A 27 -18.89 -8.69 15.17
N LEU A 28 -18.06 -9.74 15.28
CA LEU A 28 -18.03 -10.63 16.44
C LEU A 28 -17.88 -9.89 17.79
N PRO A 29 -17.02 -8.85 17.93
CA PRO A 29 -16.92 -8.06 19.17
C PRO A 29 -18.26 -7.56 19.69
N VAL A 30 -19.13 -7.09 18.80
CA VAL A 30 -20.40 -6.40 19.13
C VAL A 30 -21.31 -7.26 19.99
N PHE A 31 -21.29 -8.58 19.84
CA PHE A 31 -22.06 -9.48 20.69
C PHE A 31 -21.19 -10.29 21.66
N LEU A 32 -19.97 -10.67 21.29
CA LEU A 32 -19.11 -11.47 22.16
C LEU A 32 -18.67 -10.70 23.40
N PHE A 33 -18.27 -9.44 23.28
CA PHE A 33 -17.75 -8.68 24.41
C PHE A 33 -18.81 -8.38 25.47
N PRO A 34 -20.04 -7.95 25.12
CA PRO A 34 -21.11 -7.78 26.10
C PRO A 34 -21.52 -9.09 26.77
N ILE A 35 -21.68 -10.19 26.01
CA ILE A 35 -22.10 -11.49 26.57
C ILE A 35 -21.05 -12.06 27.52
N LEU A 36 -19.76 -11.90 27.20
CA LEU A 36 -18.66 -12.39 28.05
C LEU A 36 -18.38 -11.46 29.24
N GLY A 37 -19.03 -10.29 29.31
CA GLY A 37 -18.84 -9.28 30.34
C GLY A 37 -17.47 -8.60 30.27
N ILE A 38 -16.94 -8.39 29.05
CA ILE A 38 -15.63 -7.75 28.82
C ILE A 38 -15.80 -6.23 28.66
N LEU A 39 -16.71 -5.82 27.79
CA LEU A 39 -17.09 -4.43 27.53
C LEU A 39 -18.62 -4.35 27.45
N ASP A 40 -19.20 -3.22 27.81
CA ASP A 40 -20.61 -2.94 27.54
C ASP A 40 -20.84 -2.62 26.04
N THR A 41 -22.10 -2.66 25.61
CA THR A 41 -22.47 -2.45 24.20
C THR A 41 -22.04 -1.09 23.66
N ALA A 42 -22.11 -0.03 24.47
CA ALA A 42 -21.74 1.31 24.03
C ALA A 42 -20.22 1.41 23.82
N SER A 43 -19.42 0.94 24.78
CA SER A 43 -17.95 0.92 24.64
C SER A 43 -17.47 -0.03 23.55
N THR A 44 -18.19 -1.11 23.29
CA THR A 44 -17.86 -2.06 22.21
C THR A 44 -18.09 -1.47 20.82
N THR A 45 -19.13 -0.65 20.65
CA THR A 45 -19.56 -0.12 19.33
C THR A 45 -18.98 1.25 19.01
N ALA A 46 -18.66 2.07 20.01
CA ALA A 46 -18.04 3.39 19.81
C ALA A 46 -16.76 3.33 18.93
N PRO A 47 -15.88 2.31 19.02
CA PRO A 47 -14.70 2.21 18.17
C PRO A 47 -14.98 2.05 16.66
N TYR A 48 -16.21 1.72 16.25
CA TYR A 48 -16.57 1.61 14.83
C TYR A 48 -16.77 2.97 14.14
N MET A 49 -16.94 4.06 14.89
CA MET A 49 -17.24 5.39 14.35
C MET A 49 -16.19 6.44 14.75
N LYS A 50 -14.91 6.04 14.75
CA LYS A 50 -13.79 6.95 15.04
C LYS A 50 -13.47 7.88 13.88
N ASP A 51 -12.70 8.93 14.21
CA ASP A 51 -12.18 9.90 13.24
C ASP A 51 -11.48 9.20 12.07
N VAL A 52 -10.58 8.24 12.34
CA VAL A 52 -9.87 7.51 11.28
C VAL A 52 -10.81 6.75 10.33
N ASN A 53 -11.92 6.20 10.83
CA ASN A 53 -12.92 5.55 9.96
C ASN A 53 -13.65 6.58 9.09
N MET A 54 -13.97 7.76 9.63
CA MET A 54 -14.57 8.86 8.86
C MET A 54 -13.59 9.44 7.84
N MET A 55 -12.31 9.55 8.19
CA MET A 55 -11.23 9.96 7.28
C MET A 55 -11.09 8.97 6.13
N TYR A 56 -11.11 7.66 6.42
CA TYR A 56 -11.10 6.63 5.38
C TYR A 56 -12.31 6.73 4.46
N LEU A 57 -13.51 6.86 5.03
CA LEU A 57 -14.74 7.02 4.26
C LEU A 57 -14.61 8.23 3.31
N ALA A 58 -14.15 9.37 3.83
CA ALA A 58 -13.95 10.57 3.02
C ALA A 58 -12.91 10.37 1.90
N GLY A 59 -11.78 9.75 2.22
CA GLY A 59 -10.74 9.41 1.23
C GLY A 59 -11.26 8.50 0.11
N MET A 60 -12.05 7.48 0.45
CA MET A 60 -12.65 6.57 -0.53
C MET A 60 -13.73 7.26 -1.39
N ILE A 61 -14.52 8.17 -0.82
CA ILE A 61 -15.47 8.98 -1.59
C ILE A 61 -14.72 9.88 -2.59
N MET A 62 -13.66 10.55 -2.13
CA MET A 62 -12.80 11.39 -2.97
C MET A 62 -12.16 10.57 -4.10
N ALA A 63 -11.63 9.39 -3.79
CA ALA A 63 -11.05 8.48 -4.77
C ALA A 63 -12.09 8.00 -5.80
N ALA A 64 -13.31 7.67 -5.34
CA ALA A 64 -14.42 7.31 -6.22
C ALA A 64 -14.83 8.46 -7.15
N ALA A 65 -14.72 9.71 -6.71
CA ALA A 65 -14.97 10.88 -7.56
C ALA A 65 -13.91 11.05 -8.66
N VAL A 66 -12.62 10.91 -8.31
CA VAL A 66 -11.50 10.91 -9.28
C VAL A 66 -11.64 9.78 -10.30
N GLU A 67 -12.17 8.65 -9.87
CA GLU A 67 -12.46 7.54 -10.75
C GLU A 67 -13.67 7.82 -11.67
N HIS A 68 -14.76 8.34 -11.11
CA HIS A 68 -16.00 8.62 -11.85
C HIS A 68 -15.79 9.65 -12.97
N CYS A 69 -14.92 10.63 -12.77
CA CYS A 69 -14.59 11.64 -13.77
C CYS A 69 -13.52 11.21 -14.80
N ASN A 70 -13.00 9.97 -14.73
CA ASN A 70 -11.89 9.46 -15.55
C ASN A 70 -10.59 10.30 -15.48
N LEU A 71 -10.44 11.16 -14.47
CA LEU A 71 -9.25 12.00 -14.28
C LEU A 71 -7.98 11.16 -14.13
N HIS A 72 -8.08 10.02 -13.43
CA HIS A 72 -6.99 9.06 -13.26
C HIS A 72 -6.43 8.54 -14.58
N TYR A 73 -7.26 8.25 -15.60
CA TYR A 73 -6.79 7.83 -16.93
C TYR A 73 -5.96 8.92 -17.62
N ARG A 74 -6.40 10.19 -17.52
CA ARG A 74 -5.68 11.32 -18.10
C ARG A 74 -4.32 11.51 -17.43
N ILE A 75 -4.26 11.41 -16.11
CA ILE A 75 -3.01 11.51 -15.34
C ILE A 75 -2.08 10.36 -15.71
N ALA A 76 -2.58 9.13 -15.75
CA ALA A 76 -1.81 7.93 -16.10
C ALA A 76 -1.15 8.04 -17.49
N LEU A 77 -1.94 8.35 -18.53
CA LEU A 77 -1.42 8.49 -19.88
C LEU A 77 -0.44 9.66 -20.01
N ARG A 78 -0.68 10.76 -19.28
CA ARG A 78 0.24 11.90 -19.27
C ARG A 78 1.59 11.55 -18.63
N ILE A 79 1.60 10.78 -17.54
CA ILE A 79 2.84 10.27 -16.92
C ILE A 79 3.61 9.40 -17.92
N LEU A 80 2.93 8.49 -18.60
CA LEU A 80 3.55 7.61 -19.61
C LEU A 80 4.15 8.37 -20.79
N LEU A 81 3.48 9.44 -21.25
CA LEU A 81 4.00 10.31 -22.31
C LEU A 81 5.24 11.12 -21.88
N LEU A 82 5.42 11.39 -20.58
CA LEU A 82 6.55 12.17 -20.06
C LEU A 82 7.82 11.34 -19.85
N ILE A 83 7.70 10.09 -19.38
CA ILE A 83 8.86 9.26 -18.98
C ILE A 83 9.60 8.68 -20.20
N GLY A 84 8.89 8.46 -21.31
CA GLY A 84 9.47 8.06 -22.59
C GLY A 84 9.18 6.61 -22.98
N THR A 85 9.63 6.23 -24.18
CA THR A 85 9.17 5.02 -24.89
C THR A 85 10.22 3.91 -24.99
N LYS A 86 11.39 4.07 -24.37
CA LYS A 86 12.37 2.97 -24.26
C LYS A 86 11.92 1.98 -23.20
N THR A 87 12.20 0.68 -23.36
CA THR A 87 11.77 -0.40 -22.46
C THR A 87 12.02 -0.11 -20.99
N ILE A 88 13.20 0.41 -20.65
CA ILE A 88 13.58 0.73 -19.27
C ILE A 88 12.68 1.83 -18.68
N TRP A 89 12.44 2.88 -19.47
CA TRP A 89 11.61 4.03 -19.10
C TRP A 89 10.13 3.69 -19.16
N LEU A 90 9.72 2.82 -20.08
CA LEU A 90 8.34 2.35 -20.21
C LEU A 90 7.93 1.54 -18.98
N LEU A 91 8.78 0.60 -18.53
CA LEU A 91 8.55 -0.12 -17.28
C LEU A 91 8.45 0.85 -16.10
N LEU A 92 9.40 1.79 -15.99
CA LEU A 92 9.35 2.82 -14.94
C LEU A 92 8.07 3.65 -15.03
N GLY A 93 7.60 3.96 -16.24
CA GLY A 93 6.38 4.70 -16.49
C GLY A 93 5.14 3.99 -15.97
N PHE A 94 5.00 2.70 -16.28
CA PHE A 94 3.90 1.89 -15.74
C PHE A 94 3.97 1.77 -14.22
N MET A 95 5.16 1.51 -13.67
CA MET A 95 5.37 1.40 -12.23
C MET A 95 5.11 2.72 -11.50
N THR A 96 5.57 3.85 -12.04
CA THR A 96 5.37 5.17 -11.43
C THR A 96 3.90 5.57 -11.47
N THR A 97 3.21 5.25 -12.57
CA THR A 97 1.77 5.46 -12.70
C THR A 97 0.99 4.63 -11.68
N ALA A 98 1.29 3.32 -11.57
CA ALA A 98 0.66 2.44 -10.59
C ALA A 98 0.98 2.88 -9.15
N MET A 99 2.23 3.22 -8.85
CA MET A 99 2.64 3.72 -7.54
C MET A 99 1.86 4.97 -7.15
N PHE A 100 1.83 5.98 -8.04
CA PHE A 100 1.15 7.24 -7.76
C PHE A 100 -0.36 7.07 -7.61
N LEU A 101 -1.00 6.29 -8.47
CA LEU A 101 -2.44 6.04 -8.37
C LEU A 101 -2.77 5.26 -7.08
N SER A 102 -1.95 4.28 -6.71
CA SER A 102 -2.19 3.45 -5.52
C SER A 102 -1.96 4.17 -4.20
N MET A 103 -1.29 5.34 -4.21
CA MET A 103 -1.28 6.21 -3.04
C MET A 103 -2.68 6.72 -2.69
N TRP A 104 -3.62 6.81 -3.64
CA TRP A 104 -4.91 7.47 -3.43
C TRP A 104 -6.10 6.55 -3.69
N LEU A 105 -5.90 5.54 -4.53
CA LEU A 105 -6.87 4.51 -4.89
C LEU A 105 -6.44 3.18 -4.27
N SER A 106 -7.38 2.25 -4.14
CA SER A 106 -7.03 0.90 -3.66
C SER A 106 -6.12 0.18 -4.66
N ASN A 107 -5.19 -0.63 -4.17
CA ASN A 107 -4.22 -1.36 -5.00
C ASN A 107 -4.91 -2.17 -6.12
N MET A 108 -6.06 -2.78 -5.81
CA MET A 108 -6.89 -3.51 -6.77
C MET A 108 -7.40 -2.59 -7.89
N ALA A 109 -8.01 -1.45 -7.54
CA ALA A 109 -8.54 -0.50 -8.50
C ALA A 109 -7.44 0.06 -9.41
N THR A 110 -6.29 0.39 -8.83
CA THR A 110 -5.13 0.86 -9.59
C THR A 110 -4.63 -0.17 -10.60
N THR A 111 -4.51 -1.44 -10.19
CA THR A 111 -4.05 -2.51 -11.08
C THR A 111 -5.04 -2.73 -12.23
N LEU A 112 -6.34 -2.77 -11.93
CA LEU A 112 -7.42 -2.85 -12.92
C LEU A 112 -7.36 -1.73 -13.97
N MET A 113 -7.05 -0.51 -13.55
CA MET A 113 -7.00 0.65 -14.45
C MET A 113 -5.78 0.64 -15.36
N VAL A 114 -4.63 0.22 -14.84
CA VAL A 114 -3.36 0.25 -15.60
C VAL A 114 -3.22 -0.97 -16.50
N LEU A 115 -3.82 -2.11 -16.15
CA LEU A 115 -3.70 -3.37 -16.89
C LEU A 115 -4.09 -3.26 -18.38
N PRO A 116 -5.25 -2.69 -18.78
CA PRO A 116 -5.59 -2.53 -20.21
C PRO A 116 -4.63 -1.63 -20.98
N ILE A 117 -4.00 -0.66 -20.30
CA ILE A 117 -3.02 0.24 -20.91
C ILE A 117 -1.72 -0.53 -21.16
N VAL A 118 -1.27 -1.31 -20.18
CA VAL A 118 -0.09 -2.18 -20.31
C VAL A 118 -0.29 -3.18 -21.43
N ASP A 119 -1.43 -3.87 -21.45
CA ASP A 119 -1.72 -4.92 -22.42
C ASP A 119 -1.69 -4.37 -23.86
N ALA A 120 -2.40 -3.26 -24.10
CA ALA A 120 -2.41 -2.60 -25.41
C ALA A 120 -1.01 -2.16 -25.88
N VAL A 121 -0.16 -1.67 -24.96
CA VAL A 121 1.20 -1.22 -25.30
C VAL A 121 2.13 -2.41 -25.51
N VAL A 122 2.04 -3.45 -24.68
CA VAL A 122 2.86 -4.65 -24.79
C VAL A 122 2.53 -5.39 -26.09
N ASP A 123 1.26 -5.52 -26.46
CA ASP A 123 0.84 -6.17 -27.71
C ASP A 123 1.37 -5.43 -28.94
N GLU A 124 1.29 -4.09 -28.96
CA GLU A 124 1.83 -3.28 -30.04
C GLU A 124 3.35 -3.45 -30.17
N ILE A 125 4.06 -3.50 -29.04
CA ILE A 125 5.51 -3.75 -29.00
C ILE A 125 5.84 -5.15 -29.55
N CYS A 126 5.11 -6.18 -29.10
CA CYS A 126 5.37 -7.55 -29.49
C CYS A 126 5.09 -7.79 -30.97
N LYS A 127 3.99 -7.24 -31.49
CA LYS A 127 3.63 -7.31 -32.91
C LYS A 127 4.70 -6.66 -33.80
N LYS A 128 5.11 -5.42 -33.49
CA LYS A 128 6.13 -4.73 -34.31
C LYS A 128 7.51 -5.37 -34.21
N THR A 129 7.87 -5.91 -33.05
CA THR A 129 9.15 -6.60 -32.90
C THR A 129 9.15 -7.92 -33.69
N ALA A 130 8.01 -8.62 -33.78
CA ALA A 130 7.86 -9.78 -34.65
C ALA A 130 7.98 -9.41 -36.14
N GLU A 131 7.32 -8.34 -36.59
CA GLU A 131 7.42 -7.82 -37.96
C GLU A 131 8.86 -7.39 -38.33
N GLY A 132 9.59 -6.80 -37.39
CA GLY A 132 11.00 -6.43 -37.56
C GLY A 132 11.91 -7.66 -37.71
N ASN A 133 11.72 -8.69 -36.88
CA ASN A 133 12.51 -9.92 -36.95
C ASN A 133 12.25 -10.72 -38.23
N LEU A 134 10.99 -10.76 -38.71
CA LEU A 134 10.65 -11.37 -39.99
C LEU A 134 11.45 -10.74 -41.13
N LYS A 135 11.53 -9.39 -41.19
CA LYS A 135 12.27 -8.68 -42.25
C LYS A 135 13.79 -8.96 -42.23
N TYR A 136 14.41 -9.10 -41.06
CA TYR A 136 15.83 -9.44 -40.95
C TYR A 136 16.10 -10.92 -41.26
N GLY A 137 15.22 -11.83 -40.83
CA GLY A 137 15.34 -13.26 -41.11
C GLY A 137 15.22 -13.60 -42.61
N THR A 138 14.38 -12.86 -43.36
CA THR A 138 14.29 -13.02 -44.83
C THR A 138 15.54 -12.50 -45.56
N GLN A 139 16.25 -11.52 -44.99
CA GLN A 139 17.49 -11.01 -45.59
C GLN A 139 18.65 -11.99 -45.42
N GLU A 140 18.84 -12.59 -44.23
CA GLU A 140 19.92 -13.57 -44.02
C GLU A 140 19.71 -14.86 -44.84
N THR A 141 18.46 -15.34 -44.96
CA THR A 141 18.15 -16.53 -45.77
C THR A 141 18.31 -16.31 -47.28
N ALA A 142 18.16 -15.07 -47.76
CA ALA A 142 18.39 -14.73 -49.16
C ALA A 142 19.87 -14.78 -49.55
N TYR A 143 20.81 -14.51 -48.62
CA TYR A 143 22.25 -14.57 -48.90
C TYR A 143 22.84 -15.99 -48.81
N THR A 144 22.20 -16.92 -48.11
CA THR A 144 22.67 -18.31 -48.00
C THR A 144 22.21 -19.23 -49.13
N ASN A 145 21.21 -18.83 -49.91
CA ASN A 145 20.67 -19.65 -51.00
C ASN A 145 21.46 -19.57 -52.32
N ASP A 146 22.50 -18.73 -52.42
CA ASP A 146 23.28 -18.58 -53.65
C ASP A 146 24.44 -19.60 -53.77
N GLY A 147 24.57 -20.56 -52.83
CA GLY A 147 25.73 -21.44 -52.73
C GLY A 147 25.49 -22.95 -52.65
N PHE A 148 24.26 -23.45 -52.45
CA PHE A 148 24.02 -24.88 -52.25
C PHE A 148 23.07 -25.46 -53.30
N ARG A 149 23.70 -26.04 -54.31
CA ARG A 149 23.06 -26.93 -55.28
C ARG A 149 22.78 -28.28 -54.61
N GLU A 150 21.56 -28.74 -54.79
CA GLU A 150 20.92 -29.93 -54.20
C GLU A 150 21.79 -31.18 -54.17
N GLU A 151 21.83 -31.84 -53.00
CA GLU A 151 21.85 -33.30 -52.87
C GLU A 151 21.36 -33.65 -51.43
N ASN A 152 20.30 -34.47 -51.33
CA ASN A 152 19.55 -34.91 -50.12
C ASN A 152 18.43 -33.99 -49.57
N GLY A 153 17.32 -33.91 -50.30
CA GLY A 153 16.13 -33.09 -50.02
C GLY A 153 15.14 -33.55 -48.96
N GLN A 154 15.55 -34.33 -47.94
CA GLN A 154 14.67 -34.68 -46.80
C GLN A 154 15.25 -34.25 -45.45
N GLY A 155 16.55 -34.46 -45.21
CA GLY A 155 17.18 -34.05 -43.94
C GLY A 155 17.34 -32.53 -43.77
N SER A 156 17.49 -31.79 -44.88
CA SER A 156 17.66 -30.33 -44.86
C SER A 156 16.37 -29.58 -44.52
N VAL A 157 15.24 -30.03 -45.06
CA VAL A 157 13.91 -29.44 -44.81
C VAL A 157 13.49 -29.69 -43.36
N GLU A 158 13.67 -30.92 -42.86
CA GLU A 158 13.32 -31.28 -41.48
C GLU A 158 14.19 -30.51 -40.46
N SER A 159 15.48 -30.32 -40.71
CA SER A 159 16.34 -29.48 -39.87
C SER A 159 15.94 -28.00 -39.89
N LEU A 160 15.49 -27.48 -41.03
CA LEU A 160 15.07 -26.09 -41.18
C LEU A 160 13.73 -25.85 -40.47
N GLU A 161 12.78 -26.78 -40.60
CA GLU A 161 11.52 -26.76 -39.88
C GLU A 161 11.71 -26.87 -38.36
N LEU A 162 12.63 -27.72 -37.91
CA LEU A 162 12.96 -27.87 -36.48
C LEU A 162 13.58 -26.59 -35.92
N HIS A 163 14.55 -25.99 -36.64
CA HIS A 163 15.14 -24.71 -36.26
C HIS A 163 14.11 -23.56 -36.26
N THR A 164 13.16 -23.58 -37.20
CA THR A 164 12.07 -22.60 -37.25
C THR A 164 11.16 -22.74 -36.03
N LYS A 165 10.73 -23.96 -35.69
CA LYS A 165 9.92 -24.24 -34.49
C LYS A 165 10.64 -23.89 -33.18
N GLU A 166 11.93 -24.20 -33.06
CA GLU A 166 12.73 -23.81 -31.88
C GLU A 166 12.86 -22.29 -31.77
N SER A 167 13.00 -21.58 -32.89
CA SER A 167 13.10 -20.13 -32.92
C SER A 167 11.78 -19.44 -32.54
N GLU A 168 10.64 -19.99 -32.99
CA GLU A 168 9.29 -19.54 -32.65
C GLU A 168 8.99 -19.78 -31.17
N GLN A 169 9.30 -20.96 -30.62
CA GLN A 169 9.13 -21.25 -29.20
C GLN A 169 9.99 -20.33 -28.32
N ARG A 170 11.24 -20.06 -28.72
CA ARG A 170 12.11 -19.08 -28.02
C ARG A 170 11.57 -17.65 -28.13
N TRP A 171 10.89 -17.31 -29.23
CA TRP A 171 10.23 -16.03 -29.43
C TRP A 171 9.06 -15.86 -28.47
N GLU A 172 8.12 -16.81 -28.47
CA GLU A 172 6.96 -16.81 -27.57
C GLU A 172 7.39 -16.76 -26.10
N ALA A 173 8.39 -17.55 -25.70
CA ALA A 173 8.92 -17.53 -24.35
C ALA A 173 9.58 -16.20 -23.97
N SER A 174 10.14 -15.47 -24.93
CA SER A 174 10.70 -14.13 -24.69
C SER A 174 9.62 -13.07 -24.56
N THR A 175 8.59 -13.13 -25.41
CA THR A 175 7.44 -12.23 -25.39
C THR A 175 6.63 -12.39 -24.12
N SER A 176 6.39 -13.64 -23.71
CA SER A 176 5.71 -13.98 -22.46
C SER A 176 6.46 -13.39 -21.24
N ARG A 177 7.78 -13.61 -21.14
CA ARG A 177 8.61 -13.03 -20.07
C ARG A 177 8.61 -11.50 -20.05
N PHE A 178 8.61 -10.86 -21.22
CA PHE A 178 8.50 -9.41 -21.32
C PHE A 178 7.16 -8.90 -20.79
N ARG A 179 6.05 -9.53 -21.20
CA ARG A 179 4.70 -9.21 -20.69
C ARG A 179 4.62 -9.41 -19.18
N HIS A 180 5.10 -10.55 -18.69
CA HIS A 180 5.16 -10.86 -17.25
C HIS A 180 5.95 -9.81 -16.46
N ALA A 181 7.07 -9.30 -16.99
CA ALA A 181 7.83 -8.24 -16.33
C ALA A 181 7.02 -6.95 -16.19
N MET A 182 6.28 -6.55 -17.23
CA MET A 182 5.42 -5.35 -17.18
C MET A 182 4.27 -5.53 -16.19
N LEU A 183 3.62 -6.70 -16.22
CA LEU A 183 2.50 -7.03 -15.32
C LEU A 183 2.95 -7.13 -13.85
N LEU A 184 4.05 -7.82 -13.56
CA LEU A 184 4.61 -7.84 -12.20
C LEU A 184 5.03 -6.43 -11.74
N GLY A 185 5.56 -5.62 -12.65
CA GLY A 185 5.92 -4.23 -12.37
C GLY A 185 4.73 -3.44 -11.82
N ILE A 186 3.57 -3.53 -12.45
CA ILE A 186 2.37 -2.81 -11.97
C ILE A 186 1.83 -3.36 -10.66
N ALA A 187 1.83 -4.69 -10.46
CA ALA A 187 1.34 -5.29 -9.21
C ALA A 187 2.23 -4.92 -8.02
N TYR A 188 3.55 -5.00 -8.19
CA TYR A 188 4.51 -4.60 -7.15
C TYR A 188 4.44 -3.11 -6.88
N ALA A 189 4.36 -2.28 -7.93
CA ALA A 189 4.23 -0.84 -7.75
C ALA A 189 2.91 -0.42 -7.10
N ALA A 190 1.80 -1.12 -7.36
CA ALA A 190 0.53 -0.88 -6.67
C ALA A 190 0.63 -1.25 -5.18
N ASN A 191 1.13 -2.44 -4.85
CA ASN A 191 1.31 -2.86 -3.45
C ASN A 191 2.25 -1.92 -2.68
N ILE A 192 3.39 -1.54 -3.28
CA ILE A 192 4.35 -0.60 -2.67
C ILE A 192 3.75 0.82 -2.61
N GLY A 193 3.12 1.30 -3.69
CA GLY A 193 2.55 2.65 -3.76
C GLY A 193 1.51 2.93 -2.68
N GLY A 194 0.73 1.92 -2.32
CA GLY A 194 -0.25 2.02 -1.24
C GLY A 194 0.35 2.29 0.14
N THR A 195 1.65 2.06 0.38
CA THR A 195 2.28 2.34 1.69
C THR A 195 2.56 3.84 1.89
N GLY A 196 2.71 4.60 0.79
CA GLY A 196 3.14 6.01 0.86
C GLY A 196 2.13 6.97 1.47
N SER A 197 0.83 6.69 1.35
CA SER A 197 -0.24 7.52 1.92
C SER A 197 -1.05 6.75 2.95
N VAL A 198 -1.69 7.49 3.86
CA VAL A 198 -2.54 6.89 4.89
C VAL A 198 -3.74 6.16 4.30
N ILE A 199 -4.35 6.70 3.24
CA ILE A 199 -5.56 6.12 2.63
C ILE A 199 -5.27 5.04 1.58
N GLY A 200 -4.00 4.87 1.19
CA GLY A 200 -3.62 3.93 0.13
C GLY A 200 -3.95 2.47 0.46
N THR A 201 -3.69 2.05 1.71
CA THR A 201 -4.01 0.70 2.18
C THR A 201 -4.65 0.69 3.56
N ALA A 202 -5.44 -0.35 3.84
CA ALA A 202 -6.13 -0.50 5.12
C ALA A 202 -5.19 -0.69 6.33
N PRO A 203 -4.05 -1.42 6.26
CA PRO A 203 -3.07 -1.48 7.35
C PRO A 203 -2.66 -0.10 7.89
N ASN A 204 -2.43 0.87 6.98
CA ASN A 204 -2.01 2.23 7.35
C ASN A 204 -3.07 2.95 8.20
N LEU A 205 -4.35 2.67 7.97
CA LEU A 205 -5.44 3.24 8.77
C LEU A 205 -5.60 2.53 10.11
N ILE A 206 -5.33 1.22 10.16
CA ILE A 206 -5.36 0.47 11.41
C ILE A 206 -4.34 1.03 12.39
N ILE A 207 -3.09 1.28 11.97
CA ILE A 207 -2.10 1.89 12.88
C ILE A 207 -2.54 3.28 13.34
N MET A 208 -3.10 4.11 12.45
CA MET A 208 -3.58 5.45 12.81
C MET A 208 -4.65 5.39 13.91
N GLY A 209 -5.68 4.56 13.72
CA GLY A 209 -6.78 4.47 14.69
C GLY A 209 -6.38 3.71 15.96
N LEU A 210 -5.43 2.78 15.87
CA LEU A 210 -4.92 2.05 17.02
C LEU A 210 -4.02 2.93 17.90
N VAL A 211 -3.16 3.76 17.30
CA VAL A 211 -2.35 4.74 18.04
C VAL A 211 -3.26 5.76 18.72
N GLU A 212 -4.30 6.23 18.03
CA GLU A 212 -5.31 7.12 18.62
C GLU A 212 -6.04 6.45 19.80
N GLU A 213 -6.35 5.16 19.73
CA GLU A 213 -7.02 4.44 20.82
C GLU A 213 -6.11 4.19 22.02
N LEU A 214 -4.94 3.62 21.76
CA LEU A 214 -4.04 3.18 22.81
C LEU A 214 -3.34 4.37 23.45
N TYR A 215 -3.07 5.42 22.66
CA TYR A 215 -2.31 6.61 23.06
C TYR A 215 -3.04 7.92 22.67
N PRO A 216 -4.17 8.28 23.30
CA PRO A 216 -4.94 9.46 22.93
C PRO A 216 -4.18 10.79 23.05
N SER A 217 -3.14 10.83 23.90
CA SER A 217 -2.27 12.01 24.09
C SER A 217 -1.12 12.09 23.09
N SER A 218 -0.97 11.11 22.21
CA SER A 218 0.05 11.12 21.17
C SER A 218 -0.39 12.06 20.03
N ALA A 219 0.41 13.10 19.77
CA ALA A 219 0.24 13.94 18.59
C ALA A 219 1.04 13.41 17.38
N THR A 220 1.95 12.46 17.62
CA THR A 220 3.09 12.12 16.76
C THR A 220 2.75 11.59 15.38
N LEU A 221 1.58 10.97 15.19
CA LEU A 221 1.21 10.33 13.94
C LEU A 221 0.02 11.04 13.28
N SER A 222 0.34 11.94 12.35
CA SER A 222 -0.60 12.65 11.47
C SER A 222 -0.47 12.20 10.01
N PHE A 223 -1.44 12.56 9.17
CA PHE A 223 -1.36 12.32 7.73
C PHE A 223 -0.07 12.85 7.10
N ALA A 224 0.35 14.06 7.47
CA ALA A 224 1.58 14.68 6.98
C ALA A 224 2.82 13.89 7.40
N THR A 225 2.95 13.57 8.70
CA THR A 225 4.12 12.81 9.20
C THR A 225 4.23 11.43 8.61
N TRP A 226 3.10 10.75 8.39
CA TRP A 226 3.07 9.45 7.72
C TRP A 226 3.66 9.52 6.33
N MET A 227 3.26 10.51 5.54
CA MET A 227 3.76 10.68 4.18
C MET A 227 5.24 11.08 4.16
N ILE A 228 5.65 12.00 5.06
CA ILE A 228 7.06 12.42 5.18
C ILE A 228 7.96 11.20 5.43
N TYR A 229 7.52 10.28 6.28
CA TYR A 229 8.26 9.05 6.56
C TYR A 229 8.13 7.99 5.44
N ASN A 230 6.93 7.69 4.94
CA ASN A 230 6.70 6.53 4.06
C ASN A 230 6.96 6.80 2.57
N VAL A 231 6.85 8.04 2.09
CA VAL A 231 7.08 8.35 0.66
C VAL A 231 8.53 8.05 0.24
N PRO A 232 9.58 8.43 0.99
CA PRO A 232 10.95 8.10 0.64
C PRO A 232 11.24 6.58 0.51
N PRO A 233 10.96 5.71 1.51
CA PRO A 233 11.17 4.27 1.39
C PRO A 233 10.29 3.64 0.31
N MET A 234 9.05 4.11 0.11
CA MET A 234 8.19 3.67 -1.01
C MET A 234 8.87 3.88 -2.37
N ILE A 235 9.43 5.09 -2.61
CA ILE A 235 10.13 5.40 -3.86
C ILE A 235 11.35 4.49 -4.03
N LEU A 236 12.13 4.29 -2.96
CA LEU A 236 13.29 3.39 -2.98
C LEU A 236 12.89 1.95 -3.33
N CYS A 237 11.83 1.43 -2.71
CA CYS A 237 11.29 0.10 -3.00
C CYS A 237 10.86 -0.05 -4.46
N VAL A 238 10.19 0.96 -5.05
CA VAL A 238 9.81 0.94 -6.48
C VAL A 238 11.02 1.00 -7.39
N ILE A 239 12.04 1.81 -7.07
CA ILE A 239 13.29 1.86 -7.84
C ILE A 239 14.00 0.51 -7.79
N CYS A 240 14.08 -0.13 -6.61
CA CYS A 240 14.66 -1.46 -6.45
C CYS A 240 13.88 -2.50 -7.27
N ALA A 241 12.55 -2.50 -7.21
CA ALA A 241 11.69 -3.36 -8.00
C ALA A 241 11.89 -3.16 -9.51
N TRP A 242 11.98 -1.91 -9.94
CA TRP A 242 12.19 -1.52 -11.34
C TRP A 242 13.52 -2.05 -11.88
N LEU A 243 14.62 -1.79 -11.16
CA LEU A 243 15.95 -2.27 -11.56
C LEU A 243 16.01 -3.80 -11.56
N TYR A 244 15.44 -4.45 -10.54
CA TYR A 244 15.39 -5.91 -10.45
C TYR A 244 14.64 -6.53 -11.65
N LEU A 245 13.42 -6.07 -11.92
CA LEU A 245 12.61 -6.58 -13.03
C LEU A 245 13.27 -6.28 -14.40
N TYR A 246 13.86 -5.09 -14.57
CA TYR A 246 14.56 -4.73 -15.79
C TYR A 246 15.78 -5.62 -16.05
N PHE A 247 16.65 -5.82 -15.05
CA PHE A 247 17.91 -6.54 -15.22
C PHE A 247 17.79 -8.05 -15.14
N HIS A 248 16.78 -8.59 -14.45
CA HIS A 248 16.62 -10.03 -14.28
C HIS A 248 15.54 -10.61 -15.18
N PHE A 249 14.39 -9.93 -15.32
CA PHE A 249 13.19 -10.50 -15.94
C PHE A 249 13.03 -10.13 -17.42
N ILE A 250 13.36 -8.89 -17.81
CA ILE A 250 13.24 -8.46 -19.21
C ILE A 250 14.33 -9.09 -20.07
N PRO A 251 14.01 -9.84 -21.15
CA PRO A 251 15.01 -10.45 -22.02
C PRO A 251 15.91 -9.43 -22.72
N LYS A 252 17.20 -9.75 -22.90
CA LYS A 252 18.21 -8.85 -23.54
C LYS A 252 17.76 -8.29 -24.90
N ARG A 253 17.01 -9.07 -25.69
CA ARG A 253 16.49 -8.64 -27.00
C ARG A 253 15.55 -7.44 -26.92
N PHE A 254 14.74 -7.34 -25.86
CA PHE A 254 13.87 -6.19 -25.62
C PHE A 254 14.61 -5.03 -24.94
N ARG A 255 15.86 -5.23 -24.49
CA ARG A 255 16.74 -4.16 -23.98
C ARG A 255 17.54 -3.49 -25.10
N SER A 256 17.97 -4.29 -26.08
CA SER A 256 18.84 -3.84 -27.19
C SER A 256 18.10 -3.60 -28.50
N GLY A 257 16.86 -4.08 -28.64
CA GLY A 257 16.10 -3.94 -29.87
C GLY A 257 15.81 -2.48 -30.20
N GLN A 258 15.92 -2.11 -31.48
CA GLN A 258 15.35 -0.89 -32.04
C GLN A 258 13.82 -0.99 -31.95
N LEU A 259 13.28 -0.78 -30.75
CA LEU A 259 11.87 -0.55 -30.58
C LEU A 259 11.50 0.68 -31.39
N ASN A 260 10.44 0.58 -32.18
CA ASN A 260 9.91 1.73 -32.89
C ASN A 260 9.23 2.66 -31.89
N HIS A 261 10.04 3.45 -31.19
CA HIS A 261 9.68 4.34 -30.10
C HIS A 261 8.56 5.30 -30.48
N GLU A 262 8.50 5.69 -31.75
CA GLU A 262 7.45 6.55 -32.30
C GLU A 262 6.09 5.85 -32.31
N ALA A 263 6.04 4.56 -32.68
CA ALA A 263 4.80 3.81 -32.71
C ALA A 263 4.18 3.62 -31.32
N VAL A 264 5.00 3.30 -30.33
CA VAL A 264 4.55 3.15 -28.93
C VAL A 264 4.04 4.49 -28.41
N GLY A 265 4.78 5.57 -28.67
CA GLY A 265 4.35 6.93 -28.32
C GLY A 265 3.04 7.33 -28.99
N GLN A 266 2.86 7.01 -30.28
CA GLN A 266 1.63 7.26 -31.02
C GLN A 266 0.44 6.46 -30.48
N ALA A 267 0.64 5.20 -30.08
CA ALA A 267 -0.43 4.38 -29.49
C ALA A 267 -0.93 4.97 -28.16
N ILE A 268 -0.01 5.39 -27.29
CA ILE A 268 -0.34 6.06 -26.01
C ILE A 268 -0.98 7.43 -26.28
N ARG A 269 -0.43 8.19 -27.23
CA ARG A 269 -0.93 9.52 -27.59
C ARG A 269 -2.34 9.45 -28.14
N LYS A 270 -2.63 8.48 -29.01
CA LYS A 270 -3.97 8.23 -29.54
C LYS A 270 -4.98 8.01 -28.41
N ARG A 271 -4.66 7.15 -27.44
CA ARG A 271 -5.50 6.93 -26.25
C ARG A 271 -5.72 8.21 -25.42
N TYR A 272 -4.71 9.06 -25.33
CA TYR A 272 -4.81 10.35 -24.64
C TYR A 272 -5.73 11.31 -25.39
N ASP A 273 -5.62 11.37 -26.71
CA ASP A 273 -6.44 12.25 -27.55
C ASP A 273 -7.90 11.74 -27.63
N ASP A 274 -8.13 10.41 -27.55
CA ASP A 274 -9.47 9.78 -27.48
C ASP A 274 -10.28 10.22 -26.24
N LEU A 275 -9.62 10.69 -25.17
CA LEU A 275 -10.29 11.22 -23.97
C LEU A 275 -10.92 12.60 -24.19
N GLY A 276 -10.57 13.30 -25.28
CA GLY A 276 -11.05 14.65 -25.56
C GLY A 276 -10.49 15.73 -24.63
N PRO A 277 -10.99 16.99 -24.75
CA PRO A 277 -10.53 18.12 -23.96
C PRO A 277 -10.88 17.97 -22.47
N ILE A 278 -10.12 18.64 -21.61
CA ILE A 278 -10.36 18.58 -20.15
C ILE A 278 -11.73 19.16 -19.81
N SER A 279 -12.55 18.37 -19.11
CA SER A 279 -13.89 18.79 -18.72
C SER A 279 -13.87 19.62 -17.42
N PHE A 280 -14.90 20.47 -17.21
CA PHE A 280 -15.07 21.17 -15.93
C PHE A 280 -15.16 20.19 -14.76
N HIS A 281 -15.83 19.06 -14.97
CA HIS A 281 -15.98 17.99 -13.98
C HIS A 281 -14.61 17.47 -13.51
N GLU A 282 -13.67 17.22 -14.42
CA GLU A 282 -12.29 16.81 -14.09
C GLU A 282 -11.55 17.90 -13.31
N VAL A 283 -11.64 19.16 -13.75
CA VAL A 283 -10.93 20.28 -13.09
C VAL A 283 -11.48 20.53 -11.68
N ALA A 284 -12.80 20.49 -11.50
CA ALA A 284 -13.43 20.68 -10.21
C ALA A 284 -13.05 19.57 -9.22
N VAL A 285 -13.11 18.30 -9.65
CA VAL A 285 -12.67 17.16 -8.81
C VAL A 285 -11.19 17.26 -8.48
N LEU A 286 -10.33 17.63 -9.44
CA LEU A 286 -8.90 17.84 -9.21
C LEU A 286 -8.64 18.96 -8.20
N ALA A 287 -9.36 20.08 -8.30
CA ALA A 287 -9.23 21.20 -7.37
C ALA A 287 -9.64 20.79 -5.94
N ILE A 288 -10.78 20.11 -5.78
CA ILE A 288 -11.25 19.58 -4.49
C ILE A 288 -10.24 18.58 -3.93
N PHE A 289 -9.70 17.70 -4.76
CA PHE A 289 -8.68 16.73 -4.37
C PHE A 289 -7.39 17.43 -3.87
N ILE A 290 -6.86 18.39 -4.63
CA ILE A 290 -5.67 19.15 -4.23
C ILE A 290 -5.92 19.88 -2.92
N VAL A 291 -7.05 20.59 -2.79
CA VAL A 291 -7.39 21.30 -1.55
C VAL A 291 -7.49 20.34 -0.37
N THR A 292 -8.07 19.14 -0.55
CA THR A 292 -8.14 18.10 0.49
C THR A 292 -6.75 17.68 0.96
N VAL A 293 -5.83 17.39 0.02
CA VAL A 293 -4.45 17.02 0.34
C VAL A 293 -3.72 18.15 1.07
N LEU A 294 -3.91 19.41 0.64
CA LEU A 294 -3.31 20.57 1.31
C LEU A 294 -3.88 20.75 2.74
N LEU A 295 -5.17 20.51 2.95
CA LEU A 295 -5.79 20.56 4.28
C LEU A 295 -5.18 19.51 5.21
N TRP A 296 -4.97 18.28 4.76
CA TRP A 296 -4.29 17.26 5.56
C TRP A 296 -2.83 17.62 5.86
N PHE A 297 -2.10 18.09 4.85
CA PHE A 297 -0.67 18.39 5.00
C PHE A 297 -0.43 19.56 5.96
N PHE A 298 -1.25 20.60 5.88
CA PHE A 298 -1.08 21.81 6.68
C PHE A 298 -1.87 21.81 8.01
N ARG A 299 -2.52 20.70 8.40
CA ARG A 299 -3.26 20.63 9.68
C ARG A 299 -2.34 20.87 10.87
N ASP A 300 -1.29 20.05 10.95
CA ASP A 300 -0.25 20.13 11.98
C ASP A 300 1.08 19.56 11.42
N PRO A 301 1.77 20.30 10.52
CA PRO A 301 2.92 19.80 9.79
C PRO A 301 4.21 19.68 10.63
N TYR A 302 4.18 19.84 11.96
CA TYR A 302 5.34 19.89 12.88
C TYR A 302 6.35 21.03 12.65
N VAL A 303 6.60 21.40 11.40
CA VAL A 303 7.61 22.37 10.96
C VAL A 303 7.08 23.81 11.01
N VAL A 304 5.77 24.00 10.82
CA VAL A 304 5.10 25.30 10.79
C VAL A 304 3.83 25.22 11.62
N THR A 305 3.39 26.35 12.19
CA THR A 305 2.08 26.45 12.84
C THR A 305 0.99 26.05 11.84
N GLY A 306 0.43 24.86 12.02
CA GLY A 306 -0.62 24.34 11.16
C GLY A 306 -1.93 25.11 11.33
N TRP A 307 -2.84 24.98 10.36
CA TRP A 307 -4.08 25.76 10.38
C TRP A 307 -4.99 25.41 11.57
N ALA A 308 -4.82 24.23 12.18
CA ALA A 308 -5.54 23.85 13.40
C ALA A 308 -5.23 24.83 14.56
N SER A 309 -4.05 25.43 14.61
CA SER A 309 -3.68 26.39 15.66
C SER A 309 -4.43 27.72 15.61
N PHE A 310 -5.00 28.08 14.45
CA PHE A 310 -5.76 29.33 14.30
C PHE A 310 -7.18 29.24 14.87
N PHE A 311 -7.67 28.04 15.18
CA PHE A 311 -8.99 27.85 15.77
C PHE A 311 -8.87 27.63 17.27
N PRO A 312 -9.65 28.33 18.12
CA PRO A 312 -9.64 28.13 19.58
C PRO A 312 -9.97 26.67 19.98
N LEU A 313 -10.77 25.99 19.15
CA LEU A 313 -11.16 24.58 19.28
C LEU A 313 -10.33 23.63 18.41
N GLY A 314 -9.30 24.12 17.72
CA GLY A 314 -8.61 23.36 16.68
C GLY A 314 -7.84 22.13 17.18
N LYS A 315 -7.51 22.07 18.48
CA LYS A 315 -6.96 20.85 19.11
C LYS A 315 -7.93 19.65 19.07
N ASN A 316 -9.23 19.90 18.97
CA ASN A 316 -10.25 18.85 18.87
C ASN A 316 -10.63 18.53 17.42
N ILE A 317 -10.12 19.28 16.44
CA ILE A 317 -10.41 19.08 15.02
C ILE A 317 -9.33 18.15 14.44
N LYS A 318 -9.74 16.97 13.98
CA LYS A 318 -8.86 15.96 13.40
C LYS A 318 -8.98 15.91 11.87
N ASP A 319 -8.35 14.92 11.23
CA ASP A 319 -8.18 14.86 9.77
C ASP A 319 -9.49 14.55 9.03
N ALA A 320 -10.48 13.92 9.68
CA ALA A 320 -11.74 13.60 9.02
C ALA A 320 -12.62 14.82 8.79
N THR A 321 -12.60 15.82 9.68
CA THR A 321 -13.47 17.01 9.58
C THR A 321 -13.29 17.78 8.26
N PRO A 322 -12.06 18.21 7.88
CA PRO A 322 -11.86 18.87 6.59
C PRO A 322 -12.19 17.94 5.40
N ALA A 323 -11.87 16.65 5.50
CA ALA A 323 -12.14 15.70 4.43
C ALA A 323 -13.66 15.53 4.18
N MET A 324 -14.47 15.47 5.23
CA MET A 324 -15.93 15.38 5.13
C MET A 324 -16.56 16.66 4.56
N LEU A 325 -15.98 17.83 4.85
CA LEU A 325 -16.40 19.09 4.20
C LEU A 325 -16.16 19.03 2.69
N MET A 326 -15.01 18.51 2.26
CA MET A 326 -14.70 18.38 0.83
C MET A 326 -15.60 17.35 0.13
N VAL A 327 -15.96 16.27 0.82
CA VAL A 327 -16.97 15.32 0.36
C VAL A 327 -18.32 16.00 0.16
N LEU A 328 -18.77 16.84 1.09
CA LEU A 328 -20.02 17.58 0.95
C LEU A 328 -20.00 18.45 -0.33
N LEU A 329 -18.88 19.11 -0.62
CA LEU A 329 -18.73 19.91 -1.84
C LEU A 329 -18.88 19.08 -3.13
N LEU A 330 -18.43 17.82 -3.16
CA LEU A 330 -18.64 16.92 -4.30
C LEU A 330 -20.13 16.65 -4.59
N PHE A 331 -20.96 16.66 -3.55
CA PHE A 331 -22.41 16.46 -3.70
C PHE A 331 -23.17 17.75 -4.03
N LEU A 332 -22.61 18.92 -3.70
CA LEU A 332 -23.24 20.22 -3.93
C LEU A 332 -22.91 20.84 -5.29
N ILE A 333 -21.68 20.64 -5.79
CA ILE A 333 -21.24 21.28 -7.03
C ILE A 333 -21.80 20.51 -8.24
N PRO A 334 -22.48 21.17 -9.20
CA PRO A 334 -22.96 20.53 -10.41
C PRO A 334 -21.80 20.19 -11.37
N ALA A 335 -21.89 19.07 -12.09
CA ALA A 335 -20.84 18.63 -13.01
C ALA A 335 -20.69 19.52 -14.25
N LYS A 336 -21.74 20.25 -14.63
CA LYS A 336 -21.76 21.16 -15.78
C LYS A 336 -22.46 22.48 -15.42
N PRO A 337 -21.88 23.34 -14.56
CA PRO A 337 -22.56 24.53 -14.04
C PRO A 337 -23.01 25.50 -15.12
N LEU A 338 -22.26 25.60 -16.23
CA LEU A 338 -22.55 26.53 -17.33
C LEU A 338 -23.60 26.01 -18.32
N ALA A 339 -23.74 24.70 -18.45
CA ALA A 339 -24.63 24.08 -19.44
C ALA A 339 -25.92 23.53 -18.80
N ASP A 340 -25.83 23.04 -17.56
CA ASP A 340 -26.95 22.47 -16.82
C ASP A 340 -26.74 22.71 -15.30
N PRO A 341 -27.13 23.89 -14.79
CA PRO A 341 -26.96 24.26 -13.38
C PRO A 341 -27.71 23.36 -12.40
N GLY A 342 -28.82 22.75 -12.84
CA GLY A 342 -29.65 21.82 -12.05
C GLY A 342 -29.35 20.34 -12.32
N GLY A 343 -28.32 20.06 -13.13
CA GLY A 343 -27.94 18.71 -13.53
C GLY A 343 -27.30 17.89 -12.41
N SER A 344 -26.76 16.73 -12.77
CA SER A 344 -26.07 15.86 -11.81
C SER A 344 -24.89 16.57 -11.15
N SER A 345 -24.76 16.40 -9.82
CA SER A 345 -23.60 16.80 -9.02
C SER A 345 -22.30 16.12 -9.49
N LEU A 346 -21.15 16.57 -8.98
CA LEU A 346 -19.86 15.90 -9.25
C LEU A 346 -19.86 14.44 -8.79
N LEU A 347 -20.63 14.11 -7.77
CA LEU A 347 -20.80 12.74 -7.32
C LEU A 347 -22.24 12.45 -6.88
N GLY A 348 -22.78 11.30 -7.31
CA GLY A 348 -24.07 10.79 -6.86
C GLY A 348 -23.90 9.70 -5.80
N TRP A 349 -24.84 9.61 -4.85
CA TRP A 349 -24.75 8.66 -3.73
C TRP A 349 -24.70 7.20 -4.19
N HIS A 350 -25.38 6.86 -5.29
CA HIS A 350 -25.33 5.52 -5.87
C HIS A 350 -23.89 5.10 -6.26
N VAL A 351 -23.07 6.05 -6.74
CA VAL A 351 -21.66 5.77 -7.08
C VAL A 351 -20.88 5.43 -5.80
N VAL A 352 -21.09 6.20 -4.74
CA VAL A 352 -20.49 5.98 -3.43
C VAL A 352 -20.88 4.62 -2.85
N GLN A 353 -22.18 4.30 -2.85
CA GLN A 353 -22.69 3.04 -2.33
C GLN A 353 -22.07 1.83 -3.04
N LYS A 354 -21.88 1.91 -4.36
CA LYS A 354 -21.33 0.82 -5.17
C LYS A 354 -19.82 0.68 -5.05
N LYS A 355 -19.08 1.79 -4.96
CA LYS A 355 -17.61 1.78 -5.03
C LYS A 355 -16.91 1.64 -3.68
N ILE A 356 -17.58 1.98 -2.57
CA ILE A 356 -16.94 1.95 -1.26
C ILE A 356 -16.89 0.53 -0.69
N PRO A 357 -15.70 0.07 -0.23
CA PRO A 357 -15.56 -1.21 0.45
C PRO A 357 -16.00 -1.08 1.92
N TRP A 358 -17.31 -1.09 2.17
CA TRP A 358 -17.90 -1.00 3.51
C TRP A 358 -17.34 -2.02 4.51
N GLY A 359 -16.86 -3.17 4.00
CA GLY A 359 -16.21 -4.19 4.81
C GLY A 359 -14.96 -3.72 5.55
N VAL A 360 -14.14 -2.87 4.93
CA VAL A 360 -12.90 -2.36 5.55
C VAL A 360 -13.21 -1.43 6.71
N LEU A 361 -14.28 -0.63 6.62
CA LEU A 361 -14.77 0.22 7.72
C LEU A 361 -15.16 -0.62 8.95
N LEU A 362 -15.92 -1.69 8.72
CA LEU A 362 -16.31 -2.61 9.79
C LEU A 362 -15.11 -3.34 10.38
N LEU A 363 -14.11 -3.68 9.54
CA LEU A 363 -12.90 -4.37 9.95
C LEU A 363 -12.07 -3.51 10.91
N MET A 364 -11.82 -2.25 10.54
CA MET A 364 -11.11 -1.30 11.39
C MET A 364 -11.82 -1.12 12.74
N GLY A 365 -13.14 -0.95 12.73
CA GLY A 365 -13.94 -0.85 13.96
C GLY A 365 -13.80 -2.06 14.88
N GLY A 366 -13.83 -3.28 14.31
CA GLY A 366 -13.59 -4.51 15.06
C GLY A 366 -12.18 -4.57 15.67
N SER A 367 -11.16 -4.14 14.92
CA SER A 367 -9.77 -4.11 15.42
C SER A 367 -9.59 -3.14 16.59
N PHE A 368 -10.22 -1.96 16.54
CA PHE A 368 -10.16 -0.97 17.61
C PHE A 368 -10.94 -1.44 18.84
N SER A 369 -12.10 -2.08 18.63
CA SER A 369 -12.87 -2.71 19.70
C SER A 369 -12.06 -3.79 20.44
N MET A 370 -11.30 -4.62 19.70
CA MET A 370 -10.40 -5.61 20.31
C MET A 370 -9.26 -4.96 21.11
N ALA A 371 -8.71 -3.84 20.62
CA ALA A 371 -7.65 -3.11 21.30
C ALA A 371 -8.14 -2.52 22.63
N GLU A 372 -9.34 -1.94 22.63
CA GLU A 372 -10.00 -1.43 23.84
C GLU A 372 -10.34 -2.56 24.81
N ALA A 373 -10.91 -3.66 24.32
CA ALA A 373 -11.19 -4.83 25.14
C ALA A 373 -9.92 -5.43 25.77
N SER A 374 -8.81 -5.44 25.04
CA SER A 374 -7.51 -5.93 25.53
C SER A 374 -6.95 -5.03 26.64
N LYS A 375 -7.09 -3.72 26.49
CA LYS A 375 -6.66 -2.72 27.48
C LYS A 375 -7.53 -2.78 28.73
N SER A 376 -8.86 -2.70 28.57
CA SER A 376 -9.83 -2.71 29.66
C SER A 376 -9.86 -4.04 30.43
N SER A 377 -9.57 -5.17 29.78
CA SER A 377 -9.59 -6.48 30.43
C SER A 377 -8.27 -6.90 31.10
N GLY A 378 -7.21 -6.08 31.02
CA GLY A 378 -5.86 -6.40 31.53
C GLY A 378 -5.02 -7.33 30.64
N LEU A 379 -5.59 -7.81 29.52
CA LEU A 379 -4.93 -8.76 28.62
C LEU A 379 -3.64 -8.17 28.00
N SER A 380 -3.63 -6.88 27.68
CA SER A 380 -2.45 -6.19 27.14
C SER A 380 -1.24 -6.29 28.08
N VAL A 381 -1.47 -6.13 29.40
CA VAL A 381 -0.43 -6.23 30.43
C VAL A 381 0.07 -7.67 30.55
N MET A 382 -0.84 -8.64 30.56
CA MET A 382 -0.49 -10.07 30.62
C MET A 382 0.37 -10.49 29.42
N ILE A 383 -0.02 -10.12 28.20
CA ILE A 383 0.77 -10.40 26.99
C ILE A 383 2.13 -9.72 27.08
N GLY A 384 2.17 -8.45 27.48
CA GLY A 384 3.41 -7.70 27.68
C GLY A 384 4.38 -8.40 28.64
N GLN A 385 3.91 -8.91 29.76
CA GLN A 385 4.72 -9.64 30.75
C GLN A 385 5.33 -10.95 30.21
N TYR A 386 4.64 -11.66 29.33
CA TYR A 386 5.23 -12.84 28.68
C TYR A 386 6.29 -12.45 27.66
N LEU A 387 6.09 -11.32 26.99
CA LEU A 387 6.95 -10.80 25.94
C LEU A 387 8.21 -10.10 26.46
N THR A 388 8.27 -9.67 27.73
CA THR A 388 9.51 -9.14 28.34
C THR A 388 10.66 -10.14 28.33
N ARG A 389 10.39 -11.43 28.16
CA ARG A 389 11.43 -12.45 27.95
C ARG A 389 12.26 -12.22 26.70
N LEU A 390 11.82 -11.35 25.79
CA LEU A 390 12.53 -10.95 24.58
C LEU A 390 13.47 -9.75 24.78
N ASP A 391 13.60 -9.21 25.99
CA ASP A 391 14.45 -8.05 26.32
C ASP A 391 15.95 -8.27 26.01
N PHE A 392 16.39 -9.53 25.85
CA PHE A 392 17.75 -9.84 25.43
C PHE A 392 18.03 -9.49 23.96
N LEU A 393 17.01 -9.25 23.12
CA LEU A 393 17.17 -8.95 21.70
C LEU A 393 17.42 -7.46 21.50
N HIS A 394 18.42 -7.13 20.68
CA HIS A 394 18.64 -5.76 20.25
C HIS A 394 17.42 -5.22 19.47
N PRO A 395 16.97 -3.96 19.66
CA PRO A 395 15.77 -3.42 19.01
C PRO A 395 15.73 -3.59 17.48
N ILE A 396 16.87 -3.42 16.82
CA ILE A 396 17.01 -3.65 15.36
C ILE A 396 16.69 -5.11 14.97
N LEU A 397 17.14 -6.08 15.76
CA LEU A 397 16.86 -7.49 15.51
C LEU A 397 15.38 -7.78 15.76
N LEU A 398 14.81 -7.18 16.81
CA LEU A 398 13.39 -7.33 17.12
C LEU A 398 12.50 -6.84 15.98
N VAL A 399 12.72 -5.61 15.49
CA VAL A 399 11.94 -5.07 14.36
C VAL A 399 12.12 -5.90 13.09
N THR A 400 13.35 -6.37 12.81
CA THR A 400 13.62 -7.23 11.64
C THR A 400 12.84 -8.54 11.70
N VAL A 401 12.85 -9.22 12.86
CA VAL A 401 12.11 -10.48 13.05
C VAL A 401 10.60 -10.26 12.90
N LEU A 402 10.07 -9.17 13.46
CA LEU A 402 8.65 -8.83 13.34
C LEU A 402 8.25 -8.51 11.90
N CYS A 403 9.08 -7.78 11.14
CA CYS A 403 8.86 -7.51 9.72
C CYS A 403 8.85 -8.81 8.89
N ILE A 404 9.82 -9.70 9.10
CA ILE A 404 9.90 -11.01 8.42
C ILE A 404 8.66 -11.84 8.75
N PHE A 405 8.30 -11.94 10.03
CA PHE A 405 7.13 -12.69 10.47
C PHE A 405 5.85 -12.14 9.84
N THR A 406 5.67 -10.82 9.84
CA THR A 406 4.51 -10.15 9.26
C THR A 406 4.43 -10.39 7.75
N CYS A 407 5.56 -10.28 7.03
CA CYS A 407 5.63 -10.53 5.61
C CYS A 407 5.27 -11.98 5.27
N VAL A 408 5.75 -12.97 6.04
CA VAL A 408 5.37 -14.38 5.83
C VAL A 408 3.88 -14.61 6.09
N VAL A 409 3.34 -14.04 7.16
CA VAL A 409 1.91 -14.16 7.49
C VAL A 409 1.04 -13.52 6.41
N THR A 410 1.45 -12.37 5.88
CA THR A 410 0.66 -11.63 4.89
C THR A 410 0.65 -12.27 3.50
N GLU A 411 1.51 -13.25 3.22
CA GLU A 411 1.46 -14.03 1.98
C GLU A 411 0.29 -15.04 1.99
N ILE A 412 -0.18 -15.45 3.16
CA ILE A 412 -1.25 -16.45 3.32
C ILE A 412 -2.55 -15.88 3.90
N ALA A 413 -2.50 -14.69 4.49
CA ALA A 413 -3.64 -14.01 5.08
C ALA A 413 -3.76 -12.58 4.53
N SER A 414 -4.98 -12.04 4.56
CA SER A 414 -5.22 -10.65 4.13
C SER A 414 -4.34 -9.65 4.89
N ASN A 415 -3.71 -8.72 4.17
CA ASN A 415 -2.89 -7.64 4.75
C ASN A 415 -3.58 -6.93 5.93
N THR A 416 -4.90 -6.73 5.80
CA THR A 416 -5.70 -6.01 6.78
C THR A 416 -5.95 -6.86 8.04
N ALA A 417 -6.18 -8.17 7.85
CA ALA A 417 -6.27 -9.14 8.95
C ALA A 417 -4.94 -9.23 9.71
N THR A 418 -3.84 -9.38 8.98
CA THR A 418 -2.48 -9.44 9.53
C THR A 418 -2.18 -8.22 10.41
N ALA A 419 -2.41 -7.01 9.89
CA ALA A 419 -2.21 -5.78 10.65
C ALA A 419 -3.12 -5.69 11.89
N SER A 420 -4.40 -6.06 11.77
CA SER A 420 -5.36 -6.01 12.88
C SER A 420 -4.98 -6.89 14.06
N VAL A 421 -4.34 -8.04 13.79
CA VAL A 421 -3.91 -8.97 14.84
C VAL A 421 -2.55 -8.57 15.40
N LEU A 422 -1.58 -8.23 14.54
CA LEU A 422 -0.19 -8.04 14.96
C LEU A 422 0.11 -6.67 15.57
N LEU A 423 -0.59 -5.60 15.15
CA LEU A 423 -0.28 -4.26 15.64
C LEU A 423 -0.58 -4.05 17.13
N PRO A 424 -1.72 -4.53 17.71
CA PRO A 424 -1.93 -4.46 19.14
C PRO A 424 -0.85 -5.21 19.94
N ILE A 425 -0.48 -6.42 19.49
CA ILE A 425 0.56 -7.23 20.13
C ILE A 425 1.91 -6.51 20.10
N THR A 426 2.26 -5.94 18.95
CA THR A 426 3.49 -5.17 18.76
C THR A 426 3.53 -3.92 19.65
N SER A 427 2.39 -3.26 19.81
CA SER A 427 2.25 -2.12 20.73
C SER A 427 2.47 -2.52 22.18
N TYR A 428 1.88 -3.64 22.63
CA TYR A 428 2.06 -4.15 23.99
C TYR A 428 3.50 -4.60 24.26
N LEU A 429 4.15 -5.23 23.28
CA LEU A 429 5.58 -5.56 23.31
C LEU A 429 6.44 -4.30 23.50
N ALA A 430 6.17 -3.25 22.72
CA ALA A 430 6.93 -2.00 22.80
C ALA A 430 6.82 -1.36 24.20
N GLN A 431 5.61 -1.30 24.77
CA GLN A 431 5.40 -0.82 26.13
C GLN A 431 6.14 -1.66 27.17
N ALA A 432 6.09 -2.99 27.03
CA ALA A 432 6.72 -3.92 27.97
C ALA A 432 8.25 -3.81 27.96
N LEU A 433 8.86 -3.62 26.78
CA LEU A 433 10.31 -3.44 26.61
C LEU A 433 10.78 -1.99 26.75
N ARG A 434 9.88 -1.05 27.05
CA ARG A 434 10.17 0.41 27.08
C ARG A 434 10.83 0.92 25.80
N ILE A 435 10.40 0.39 24.64
CA ILE A 435 10.78 0.86 23.31
C ILE A 435 9.69 1.77 22.77
N HIS A 436 10.05 2.79 21.99
CA HIS A 436 9.07 3.69 21.37
C HIS A 436 8.05 2.89 20.53
N PRO A 437 6.73 2.97 20.79
CA PRO A 437 5.73 2.12 20.09
C PRO A 437 5.78 2.20 18.56
N LEU A 438 5.95 3.41 18.02
CA LEU A 438 6.06 3.61 16.56
C LEU A 438 7.28 2.92 15.93
N TYR A 439 8.36 2.67 16.69
CA TYR A 439 9.56 2.00 16.18
C TYR A 439 9.26 0.55 15.74
N LEU A 440 8.32 -0.12 16.40
CA LEU A 440 7.90 -1.47 16.03
C LEU A 440 6.63 -1.45 15.17
N MET A 441 5.66 -0.59 15.48
CA MET A 441 4.35 -0.60 14.82
C MET A 441 4.42 -0.13 13.35
N ILE A 442 5.21 0.89 13.02
CA ILE A 442 5.28 1.41 11.64
C ILE A 442 5.86 0.35 10.68
N PRO A 443 7.04 -0.25 10.95
CA PRO A 443 7.61 -1.26 10.06
C PRO A 443 6.73 -2.51 9.92
N VAL A 444 6.06 -2.94 10.99
CA VAL A 444 5.08 -4.05 10.94
C VAL A 444 3.91 -3.68 10.03
N THR A 445 3.39 -2.46 10.13
CA THR A 445 2.29 -2.00 9.27
C THR A 445 2.67 -2.02 7.80
N VAL A 446 3.84 -1.45 7.46
CA VAL A 446 4.32 -1.40 6.09
C VAL A 446 4.62 -2.80 5.56
N SER A 447 5.21 -3.67 6.39
CA SER A 447 5.52 -5.06 6.05
C SER A 447 4.28 -5.91 5.78
N ALA A 448 3.14 -5.59 6.38
CA ALA A 448 1.86 -6.23 6.04
C ALA A 448 1.39 -5.91 4.62
N SER A 449 1.99 -4.93 3.93
CA SER A 449 1.72 -4.66 2.51
C SER A 449 2.75 -5.31 1.57
N PHE A 450 3.82 -5.90 2.10
CA PHE A 450 4.85 -6.60 1.32
C PHE A 450 4.47 -8.06 1.09
N ALA A 451 3.40 -8.25 0.31
CA ALA A 451 2.98 -9.55 -0.21
C ALA A 451 3.27 -9.59 -1.72
N PHE A 452 4.34 -10.29 -2.11
CA PHE A 452 4.82 -10.34 -3.49
C PHE A 452 4.96 -11.76 -4.05
N MET A 453 4.88 -12.80 -3.22
CA MET A 453 5.20 -14.19 -3.60
C MET A 453 3.99 -14.96 -4.14
N LEU A 454 2.84 -14.87 -3.46
CA LEU A 454 1.67 -15.67 -3.80
C LEU A 454 0.60 -14.85 -4.54
N PRO A 455 -0.08 -15.44 -5.54
CA PRO A 455 -1.20 -14.78 -6.23
C PRO A 455 -2.33 -14.42 -5.27
N VAL A 456 -2.66 -15.32 -4.34
CA VAL A 456 -3.78 -15.17 -3.40
C VAL A 456 -3.53 -14.07 -2.36
N ALA A 457 -2.26 -13.72 -2.13
CA ALA A 457 -1.88 -12.78 -1.07
C ALA A 457 -2.48 -11.38 -1.26
N THR A 458 -2.49 -10.87 -2.50
CA THR A 458 -3.13 -9.58 -2.80
C THR A 458 -3.92 -9.63 -4.11
N PRO A 459 -5.01 -8.83 -4.24
CA PRO A 459 -5.75 -8.77 -5.50
C PRO A 459 -4.90 -8.35 -6.72
N PRO A 460 -3.98 -7.36 -6.63
CA PRO A 460 -3.05 -7.05 -7.72
C PRO A 460 -2.27 -8.28 -8.21
N ASN A 461 -1.78 -9.09 -7.28
CA ASN A 461 -1.01 -10.30 -7.56
C ASN A 461 -1.86 -11.36 -8.28
N ALA A 462 -3.06 -11.64 -7.78
CA ALA A 462 -3.99 -12.59 -8.40
C ALA A 462 -4.34 -12.17 -9.84
N MET A 463 -4.63 -10.88 -10.03
CA MET A 463 -5.01 -10.32 -11.31
C MET A 463 -3.93 -10.47 -12.38
N VAL A 464 -2.68 -10.13 -12.05
CA VAL A 464 -1.57 -10.24 -13.01
C VAL A 464 -1.18 -11.70 -13.27
N TYR A 465 -1.35 -12.57 -12.27
CA TYR A 465 -1.10 -14.00 -12.40
C TYR A 465 -2.08 -14.64 -13.40
N GLU A 466 -3.39 -14.38 -13.24
CA GLU A 466 -4.44 -14.86 -14.13
C GLU A 466 -4.35 -14.24 -15.52
N HIS A 467 -4.21 -12.92 -15.60
CA HIS A 467 -4.15 -12.22 -16.89
C HIS A 467 -2.87 -12.54 -17.68
N GLY A 468 -1.75 -12.71 -16.98
CA GLY A 468 -0.45 -12.99 -17.58
C GLY A 468 -0.24 -14.45 -18.00
N ASN A 469 -1.05 -15.40 -17.52
CA ASN A 469 -0.76 -16.84 -17.55
C ASN A 469 0.64 -17.14 -16.98
N MET A 470 0.93 -16.61 -15.79
CA MET A 470 2.24 -16.71 -15.16
C MET A 470 2.44 -18.08 -14.50
N LYS A 471 3.68 -18.57 -14.45
CA LYS A 471 4.01 -19.73 -13.62
C LYS A 471 4.15 -19.28 -12.17
N LEU A 472 3.58 -20.05 -11.25
CA LEU A 472 3.69 -19.78 -9.81
C LEU A 472 5.15 -19.69 -9.35
N SER A 473 6.03 -20.53 -9.91
CA SER A 473 7.47 -20.52 -9.60
C SER A 473 8.14 -19.19 -9.90
N ASP A 474 7.70 -18.50 -10.95
CA ASP A 474 8.33 -17.28 -11.40
C ASP A 474 7.95 -16.14 -10.47
N MET A 475 6.67 -16.09 -10.07
CA MET A 475 6.14 -15.12 -9.11
C MET A 475 6.72 -15.30 -7.70
N VAL A 476 6.82 -16.53 -7.22
CA VAL A 476 7.36 -16.83 -5.88
C VAL A 476 8.83 -16.42 -5.79
N LYS A 477 9.64 -16.73 -6.82
CA LYS A 477 11.06 -16.39 -6.84
C LYS A 477 11.29 -14.88 -6.89
N THR A 478 10.57 -14.16 -7.74
CA THR A 478 10.68 -12.70 -7.82
C THR A 478 10.15 -12.04 -6.55
N GLY A 479 9.04 -12.55 -6.01
CA GLY A 479 8.42 -12.05 -4.80
C GLY A 479 9.33 -12.19 -3.58
N PHE A 480 10.02 -13.34 -3.44
CA PHE A 480 10.94 -13.55 -2.32
C PHE A 480 12.07 -12.52 -2.31
N VAL A 481 12.67 -12.24 -3.47
CA VAL A 481 13.71 -11.23 -3.61
C VAL A 481 13.17 -9.85 -3.23
N MET A 482 11.95 -9.52 -3.67
CA MET A 482 11.31 -8.26 -3.35
C MET A 482 10.96 -8.13 -1.86
N ASN A 483 10.47 -9.18 -1.22
CA ASN A 483 10.18 -9.19 0.22
C ASN A 483 11.46 -8.88 1.02
N VAL A 484 12.57 -9.56 0.71
CA VAL A 484 13.85 -9.30 1.38
C VAL A 484 14.32 -7.86 1.14
N ALA A 485 14.26 -7.38 -0.11
CA ALA A 485 14.69 -6.01 -0.44
C ALA A 485 13.86 -4.94 0.29
N CYS A 486 12.53 -5.07 0.29
CA CYS A 486 11.62 -4.12 0.92
C CYS A 486 11.76 -4.13 2.45
N ILE A 487 11.94 -5.29 3.08
CA ILE A 487 12.19 -5.38 4.53
C ILE A 487 13.50 -4.70 4.90
N LEU A 488 14.57 -4.91 4.13
CA LEU A 488 15.87 -4.24 4.39
C LEU A 488 15.76 -2.73 4.26
N ILE A 489 15.02 -2.23 3.25
CA ILE A 489 14.77 -0.80 3.07
C ILE A 489 13.97 -0.24 4.25
N GLU A 490 12.93 -0.94 4.71
CA GLU A 490 12.09 -0.50 5.83
C GLU A 490 12.87 -0.48 7.15
N VAL A 491 13.67 -1.52 7.44
CA VAL A 491 14.54 -1.57 8.62
C VAL A 491 15.59 -0.45 8.57
N LEU A 492 16.15 -0.15 7.40
CA LEU A 492 17.05 0.99 7.25
C LEU A 492 16.32 2.32 7.47
N ALA A 493 15.11 2.47 6.92
CA ALA A 493 14.30 3.68 7.00
C ALA A 493 13.90 4.00 8.45
N ILE A 494 13.43 3.02 9.22
CA ILE A 494 13.01 3.25 10.61
C ILE A 494 14.20 3.66 11.50
N ASN A 495 15.38 3.10 11.25
CA ASN A 495 16.60 3.41 12.02
C ASN A 495 17.29 4.72 11.59
N THR A 496 16.86 5.34 10.47
CA THR A 496 17.45 6.58 9.96
C THR A 496 16.42 7.69 9.87
N LEU A 497 15.53 7.63 8.88
CA LEU A 497 14.46 8.58 8.67
C LEU A 497 13.42 8.56 9.80
N GLY A 498 13.14 7.39 10.36
CA GLY A 498 12.21 7.23 11.48
C GLY A 498 12.70 7.93 12.74
N GLU A 499 13.99 7.79 13.06
CA GLU A 499 14.61 8.51 14.18
C GLU A 499 14.52 10.02 13.98
N TRP A 500 14.79 10.51 12.77
CA TRP A 500 14.67 11.93 12.44
C TRP A 500 13.22 12.44 12.53
N ALA A 501 12.24 11.67 12.06
CA ALA A 501 10.84 12.09 11.98
C ALA A 501 10.12 12.00 13.34
N PHE A 502 10.44 11.00 14.16
CA PHE A 502 9.66 10.67 15.36
C PHE A 502 10.46 10.63 16.67
N ASN A 503 11.79 10.83 16.62
CA ASN A 503 12.69 10.77 17.79
C ASN A 503 12.53 9.46 18.57
N LEU A 504 12.78 8.34 17.90
CA LEU A 504 12.45 6.97 18.36
C LEU A 504 13.43 6.44 19.42
N SER A 505 14.56 7.11 19.65
CA SER A 505 15.58 6.72 20.63
C SER A 505 15.13 6.82 22.08
N GLN A 506 14.10 7.61 22.38
CA GLN A 506 13.58 7.78 23.74
C GLN A 506 12.18 7.19 23.88
N PHE A 507 11.93 6.56 25.02
CA PHE A 507 10.58 6.13 25.37
C PHE A 507 9.72 7.36 25.67
N PRO A 508 8.61 7.58 24.95
CA PRO A 508 7.85 8.80 25.09
C PRO A 508 6.96 8.78 26.33
N ALA A 509 6.81 9.93 26.99
CA ALA A 509 5.99 10.08 28.20
C ALA A 509 4.51 9.74 27.99
N TRP A 510 3.98 9.93 26.76
CA TRP A 510 2.59 9.59 26.43
C TRP A 510 2.35 8.07 26.31
N ALA A 511 3.41 7.26 26.21
CA ALA A 511 3.32 5.80 26.15
C ALA A 511 3.47 5.14 27.54
N GLU A 512 3.62 5.93 28.60
CA GLU A 512 3.67 5.42 29.97
C GLU A 512 2.35 4.69 30.32
N PRO A 513 2.42 3.49 30.92
CA PRO A 513 1.23 2.82 31.43
C PRO A 513 0.57 3.71 32.49
N ALA A 514 -0.75 3.92 32.42
CA ALA A 514 -1.49 4.83 33.29
C ALA A 514 -1.32 4.59 34.82
N ASN A 515 -0.71 3.47 35.23
CA ASN A 515 -0.42 3.12 36.63
C ASN A 515 0.97 3.58 37.14
N SER A 516 1.83 4.21 36.33
CA SER A 516 3.19 4.63 36.77
C SER A 516 3.23 5.95 37.56
N THR A 517 2.14 6.73 37.58
CA THR A 517 2.08 8.05 38.24
C THR A 517 2.03 8.00 39.78
N LEU A 518 2.15 6.83 40.40
CA LEU A 518 2.20 6.65 41.85
C LEU A 518 3.62 6.48 42.44
N SER A 519 4.69 6.58 41.65
CA SER A 519 6.08 6.31 42.13
C SER A 519 7.07 7.48 42.00
N THR A 520 6.63 8.72 41.83
CA THR A 520 7.52 9.89 41.92
C THR A 520 7.16 10.75 43.13
N ALA A 521 7.31 10.19 44.33
CA ALA A 521 7.62 11.00 45.50
C ALA A 521 9.13 11.29 45.45
N PRO A 522 9.58 12.56 45.48
CA PRO A 522 11.01 12.86 45.49
C PRO A 522 11.63 12.32 46.79
N MET A 523 12.56 11.37 46.67
CA MET A 523 13.49 11.07 47.75
C MET A 523 14.37 12.31 47.97
N ASN A 524 14.01 13.12 48.96
CA ASN A 524 14.92 14.11 49.52
C ASN A 524 16.08 13.37 50.20
N VAL A 525 17.15 13.14 49.44
CA VAL A 525 18.47 12.91 50.00
C VAL A 525 19.08 14.28 50.28
N THR A 526 18.95 14.75 51.52
CA THR A 526 19.84 15.77 52.07
C THR A 526 20.67 15.15 53.18
N GLN A 527 21.83 14.62 52.81
CA GLN A 527 22.98 14.59 53.70
C GLN A 527 23.46 16.04 53.88
N SER A 528 23.36 16.58 55.08
CA SER A 528 24.26 17.64 55.54
C SER A 528 24.60 17.41 57.00
N THR A 529 25.81 16.92 57.19
CA THR A 529 26.65 17.06 58.39
C THR A 529 26.54 18.43 59.04
N THR A 530 26.23 18.48 60.33
CA THR A 530 26.84 19.45 61.26
C THR A 530 26.94 18.82 62.64
N ALA A 531 28.18 18.68 63.09
CA ALA A 531 28.55 18.40 64.45
C ALA A 531 28.40 19.67 65.32
N GLY A 532 28.04 19.47 66.58
CA GLY A 532 28.69 20.17 67.68
C GLY A 532 27.93 21.28 68.41
N VAL A 533 27.85 21.04 69.73
CA VAL A 533 28.11 21.97 70.85
C VAL A 533 26.88 22.49 71.62
N LEU A 534 26.87 22.03 72.88
CA LEU A 534 26.16 22.44 74.11
C LEU A 534 24.68 22.07 74.27
#